data_AF-A0A261VTW1-F1
#
_entry.id   AF-A0A261VTW1-F1
#
_cell.length_a   1.000
_cell.length_b   1.000
_cell.length_c   1.000
_cell.angle_alpha   90.00
_cell.angle_beta   90.00
_cell.angle_gamma   90.00
#
_symmetry.space_group_name_H-M   'P 1'
#
loop_
_entity.id
_entity.type
_entity.pdbx_description
1 polymer ?
#
loop_
_entity_poly.entity_id
_entity_poly.type
_entity_poly.pdbx_seq_one_letter_code
_entity_poly.pdbx_strand_id
1 'polypeptide(L)'
;MSLLRLLLPVLLVILAGCAGTGQKQNAAGSSTRYVAKDTSRTVDLTSPPSDAWDRIRRGFAIPNLNTELSQQWTDYYAAHPESVQRMAERAGKYLYFIVDEVNRRGLPTELALLPFVESAYNPTALSRSQASGLWQFVPATGQHFNLKQDWWRDERRDPIASTYAALDYLEKLFEMQGDWYLALASYNWGEGSVQRAMAKNDAAGLPTDYLSLNMPDETRNYVPKLQAIKNIIADPRKYAVALPKVDNTPYFVTVQKNRDIDIELAAKLAEMPLDEFKALNPSFNRPMIRGEHEPTLLLPADRLAVFNANLQNYKGDLSTWSTYATRRGENYAAIAKRYGVSEARLRQINDVPARQKVAAGQVLLVPAAGGVDKPTGNEAVQLASLSTPVGALDKPAAPKSAARTLPTTAARSANARPNVRTHKVGAGDTLFSLAKRYGTTVDALRALNNLKGNNLKVGSQLRVPGTGTRG
;
A
#
# COMPACT_ATOMS: atom_id res chain seq x y z
N MET A 1 -64.45 -17.37 6.55
CA MET A 1 -64.94 -18.58 5.85
C MET A 1 -65.23 -18.10 4.43
N SER A 2 -64.57 -18.47 3.33
CA SER A 2 -63.92 -19.69 2.84
C SER A 2 -62.86 -19.20 1.81
N LEU A 3 -61.58 -19.59 1.84
CA LEU A 3 -61.01 -20.83 1.26
C LEU A 3 -61.35 -20.95 -0.26
N LEU A 4 -60.47 -21.20 -1.24
CA LEU A 4 -59.13 -21.81 -1.26
C LEU A 4 -58.70 -22.04 -2.75
N ARG A 5 -57.39 -21.92 -3.08
CA ARG A 5 -56.59 -22.64 -4.14
C ARG A 5 -56.99 -22.52 -5.63
N LEU A 6 -56.16 -22.79 -6.65
CA LEU A 6 -54.73 -23.00 -6.95
C LEU A 6 -54.73 -23.50 -8.42
N LEU A 7 -53.76 -23.12 -9.27
CA LEU A 7 -53.13 -23.99 -10.30
C LEU A 7 -52.25 -23.19 -11.29
N LEU A 8 -51.00 -23.64 -11.39
CA LEU A 8 -50.04 -23.39 -12.47
C LEU A 8 -50.48 -24.11 -13.76
N PRO A 9 -49.89 -23.73 -14.90
CA PRO A 9 -49.19 -24.75 -15.66
C PRO A 9 -47.77 -24.36 -16.09
N VAL A 10 -46.94 -25.39 -16.07
CA VAL A 10 -45.60 -25.56 -16.66
C VAL A 10 -45.70 -25.62 -18.18
N LEU A 11 -44.74 -25.01 -18.90
CA LEU A 11 -44.47 -25.36 -20.30
C LEU A 11 -42.98 -25.67 -20.49
N LEU A 12 -42.73 -26.95 -20.77
CA LEU A 12 -41.48 -27.55 -21.23
C LEU A 12 -41.41 -27.38 -22.77
N VAL A 13 -40.25 -27.00 -23.31
CA VAL A 13 -39.91 -27.26 -24.72
C VAL A 13 -38.60 -28.05 -24.75
N ILE A 14 -38.69 -29.28 -25.26
CA ILE A 14 -37.60 -30.16 -25.64
C ILE A 14 -37.43 -30.02 -27.15
N LEU A 15 -36.18 -29.85 -27.62
CA LEU A 15 -35.74 -30.36 -28.92
C LEU A 15 -34.27 -30.79 -28.82
N ALA A 16 -34.06 -32.07 -29.14
CA ALA A 16 -32.78 -32.77 -29.35
C ALA A 16 -31.98 -32.15 -30.52
N GLY A 17 -30.69 -32.35 -30.73
CA GLY A 17 -29.67 -33.22 -30.15
C GLY A 17 -28.52 -33.30 -31.18
N CYS A 18 -27.28 -33.56 -30.74
CA CYS A 18 -26.28 -34.31 -31.49
C CYS A 18 -25.13 -34.69 -30.54
N ALA A 19 -24.91 -35.99 -30.41
CA ALA A 19 -23.87 -36.59 -29.60
C ALA A 19 -22.53 -36.56 -30.36
N GLY A 20 -21.49 -36.04 -29.70
CA GLY A 20 -20.10 -36.24 -30.08
C GLY A 20 -19.42 -37.13 -29.05
N THR A 21 -19.07 -38.35 -29.45
CA THR A 21 -18.34 -39.33 -28.63
C THR A 21 -16.88 -38.92 -28.46
N GLY A 22 -16.53 -38.39 -27.29
CA GLY A 22 -15.15 -38.12 -26.87
C GLY A 22 -14.62 -39.24 -25.98
N GLN A 23 -13.63 -39.98 -26.48
CA GLN A 23 -12.88 -41.02 -25.77
C GLN A 23 -12.36 -40.56 -24.40
N LYS A 24 -12.60 -41.40 -23.37
CA LYS A 24 -11.86 -41.39 -22.11
C LYS A 24 -10.36 -41.54 -22.39
N GLN A 25 -9.57 -40.53 -22.03
CA GLN A 25 -8.15 -40.70 -21.74
C GLN A 25 -7.91 -40.44 -20.25
N ASN A 26 -7.21 -41.40 -19.65
CA ASN A 26 -6.89 -41.49 -18.23
C ASN A 26 -6.01 -40.31 -17.79
N ALA A 27 -6.46 -39.54 -16.80
CA ALA A 27 -5.62 -38.60 -16.08
C ALA A 27 -5.06 -39.27 -14.82
N ALA A 28 -3.95 -39.99 -14.99
CA ALA A 28 -3.06 -40.32 -13.89
C ALA A 28 -2.29 -39.05 -13.48
N GLY A 29 -2.09 -38.88 -12.17
CA GLY A 29 -1.58 -37.67 -11.54
C GLY A 29 -0.33 -37.08 -12.17
N SER A 30 -0.44 -35.81 -12.56
CA SER A 30 0.69 -34.91 -12.76
C SER A 30 0.40 -33.65 -11.97
N SER A 31 1.15 -33.45 -10.88
CA SER A 31 1.27 -32.20 -10.14
C SER A 31 1.88 -31.13 -11.05
N THR A 32 1.05 -30.62 -11.96
CA THR A 32 1.45 -29.61 -12.91
C THR A 32 1.45 -28.29 -12.16
N ARG A 33 2.59 -27.94 -11.53
CA ARG A 33 2.86 -26.55 -11.15
C ARG A 33 2.58 -25.71 -12.40
N TYR A 34 1.70 -24.71 -12.27
CA TYR A 34 1.36 -23.80 -13.35
C TYR A 34 2.64 -23.14 -13.87
N VAL A 35 3.18 -23.65 -14.98
CA VAL A 35 4.30 -23.03 -15.68
C VAL A 35 3.70 -21.89 -16.49
N ALA A 36 4.15 -20.67 -16.20
CA ALA A 36 3.77 -19.45 -16.90
C ALA A 36 3.99 -19.61 -18.41
N LYS A 37 2.93 -19.96 -19.15
CA LYS A 37 2.90 -19.81 -20.60
C LYS A 37 2.44 -18.38 -20.87
N ASP A 38 3.34 -17.58 -21.44
CA ASP A 38 3.17 -16.17 -21.84
C ASP A 38 3.08 -15.10 -20.74
N THR A 39 4.22 -14.80 -20.10
CA THR A 39 4.49 -13.44 -19.60
C THR A 39 5.70 -12.78 -20.27
N SER A 40 6.35 -13.42 -21.25
CA SER A 40 7.48 -12.85 -21.97
C SER A 40 7.03 -11.84 -23.04
N ARG A 41 6.44 -10.71 -22.62
CA ARG A 41 6.67 -9.50 -23.38
C ARG A 41 8.15 -9.18 -23.20
N THR A 42 8.90 -9.11 -24.29
CA THR A 42 10.28 -8.61 -24.26
C THR A 42 10.25 -7.21 -23.68
N VAL A 43 10.65 -7.07 -22.41
CA VAL A 43 10.74 -5.78 -21.75
C VAL A 43 11.81 -4.98 -22.49
N ASP A 44 11.39 -4.00 -23.28
CA ASP A 44 12.31 -3.06 -23.90
C ASP A 44 12.84 -2.11 -22.82
N LEU A 45 14.06 -2.37 -22.37
CA LEU A 45 14.78 -1.56 -21.38
C LEU A 45 15.62 -0.45 -22.04
N THR A 46 15.57 -0.31 -23.37
CA THR A 46 16.39 0.68 -24.10
C THR A 46 15.81 2.09 -24.02
N SER A 47 14.53 2.22 -23.68
CA SER A 47 13.83 3.49 -23.52
C SER A 47 13.12 3.58 -22.17
N PRO A 48 13.13 4.74 -21.49
CA PRO A 48 12.40 4.92 -20.25
C PRO A 48 10.88 4.75 -20.47
N PRO A 49 10.12 4.38 -19.42
CA PRO A 49 8.66 4.30 -19.52
C PRO A 49 8.07 5.68 -19.82
N SER A 50 7.08 5.74 -20.72
CA SER A 50 6.43 7.01 -21.10
C SER A 50 5.58 7.60 -19.98
N ASP A 51 4.96 6.74 -19.19
CA ASP A 51 4.06 7.08 -18.10
C ASP A 51 4.06 5.94 -17.04
N ALA A 52 3.37 6.16 -15.92
CA ALA A 52 3.30 5.17 -14.86
C ALA A 52 2.59 3.87 -15.29
N TRP A 53 1.63 3.92 -16.22
CA TRP A 53 0.92 2.73 -16.72
C TRP A 53 1.84 1.85 -17.59
N ASP A 54 2.64 2.46 -18.45
CA ASP A 54 3.67 1.79 -19.23
C ASP A 54 4.72 1.15 -18.30
N ARG A 55 5.17 1.87 -17.26
CA ARG A 55 6.06 1.33 -16.24
C ARG A 55 5.48 0.09 -15.55
N ILE A 56 4.18 0.13 -15.19
CA ILE A 56 3.48 -1.02 -14.63
C ILE A 56 3.43 -2.19 -15.62
N ARG A 57 2.98 -1.95 -16.86
CA ARG A 57 2.86 -3.02 -17.87
C ARG A 57 4.19 -3.73 -18.14
N ARG A 58 5.31 -3.00 -18.12
CA ARG A 58 6.66 -3.55 -18.33
C ARG A 58 7.17 -4.42 -17.17
N GLY A 59 6.64 -4.22 -15.96
CA GLY A 59 7.10 -4.94 -14.75
C GLY A 59 6.22 -6.11 -14.32
N PHE A 60 5.19 -6.47 -15.10
CA PHE A 60 4.33 -7.62 -14.81
C PHE A 60 5.17 -8.91 -14.78
N ALA A 61 5.07 -9.68 -13.69
CA ALA A 61 5.89 -10.87 -13.50
C ALA A 61 5.13 -12.03 -12.80
N ILE A 62 4.00 -11.78 -12.15
CA ILE A 62 3.10 -12.84 -11.67
C ILE A 62 2.54 -13.58 -12.89
N PRO A 63 2.59 -14.94 -12.93
CA PRO A 63 1.98 -15.73 -13.99
C PRO A 63 0.52 -15.33 -14.23
N ASN A 64 0.03 -15.46 -15.46
CA ASN A 64 -1.37 -15.17 -15.75
C ASN A 64 -2.27 -16.29 -15.23
N LEU A 65 -3.30 -15.91 -14.46
CA LEU A 65 -4.34 -16.82 -14.01
C LEU A 65 -5.46 -16.92 -15.05
N ASN A 66 -5.30 -17.83 -16.02
CA ASN A 66 -6.28 -18.02 -17.09
C ASN A 66 -7.39 -19.00 -16.66
N THR A 67 -8.40 -18.47 -15.97
CA THR A 67 -9.57 -19.24 -15.53
C THR A 67 -10.87 -18.59 -15.99
N GLU A 68 -11.96 -19.36 -16.05
CA GLU A 68 -13.29 -18.82 -16.34
C GLU A 68 -13.66 -17.70 -15.36
N LEU A 69 -13.34 -17.86 -14.07
CA LEU A 69 -13.60 -16.85 -13.05
C LEU A 69 -12.81 -15.55 -13.30
N SER A 70 -11.56 -15.65 -13.77
CA SER A 70 -10.76 -14.46 -14.13
C SER A 70 -11.33 -13.76 -15.36
N GLN A 71 -11.87 -14.52 -16.32
CA GLN A 71 -12.58 -13.98 -17.48
C GLN A 71 -13.89 -13.29 -17.06
N GLN A 72 -14.70 -13.92 -16.21
CA GLN A 72 -15.93 -13.34 -15.69
C GLN A 72 -15.69 -11.99 -14.98
N TRP A 73 -14.63 -11.89 -14.17
CA TRP A 73 -14.26 -10.60 -13.55
C TRP A 73 -13.73 -9.60 -14.57
N THR A 74 -13.00 -10.05 -15.60
CA THR A 74 -12.54 -9.17 -16.69
C THR A 74 -13.73 -8.56 -17.41
N ASP A 75 -14.73 -9.37 -17.77
CA ASP A 75 -15.96 -8.93 -18.43
C ASP A 75 -16.77 -8.01 -17.51
N TYR A 76 -16.85 -8.34 -16.21
CA TYR A 76 -17.50 -7.49 -15.22
C TYR A 76 -16.87 -6.08 -15.18
N TYR A 77 -15.55 -5.96 -15.04
CA TYR A 77 -14.91 -4.65 -15.00
C TYR A 77 -14.97 -3.92 -16.35
N ALA A 78 -14.84 -4.65 -17.47
CA ALA A 78 -14.96 -4.09 -18.81
C ALA A 78 -16.38 -3.56 -19.11
N ALA A 79 -17.42 -4.16 -18.52
CA ALA A 79 -18.79 -3.66 -18.60
C ALA A 79 -19.03 -2.41 -17.72
N HIS A 80 -18.09 -2.05 -16.85
CA HIS A 80 -18.15 -0.87 -15.98
C HIS A 80 -16.93 0.06 -16.16
N PRO A 81 -16.65 0.52 -17.39
CA PRO A 81 -15.41 1.25 -17.72
C PRO A 81 -15.28 2.55 -16.92
N GLU A 82 -16.41 3.24 -16.70
CA GLU A 82 -16.52 4.44 -15.84
C GLU A 82 -16.04 4.20 -14.40
N SER A 83 -16.32 3.01 -13.86
CA SER A 83 -15.86 2.64 -12.51
C SER A 83 -14.35 2.46 -12.50
N VAL A 84 -13.81 1.77 -13.51
CA VAL A 84 -12.36 1.56 -13.67
C VAL A 84 -11.62 2.88 -13.88
N GLN A 85 -12.19 3.78 -14.69
CA GLN A 85 -11.63 5.11 -14.91
C GLN A 85 -11.57 5.90 -13.60
N ARG A 86 -12.66 5.96 -12.81
CA ARG A 86 -12.65 6.64 -11.49
C ARG A 86 -11.63 6.04 -10.52
N MET A 87 -11.45 4.72 -10.54
CA MET A 87 -10.39 4.07 -9.75
C MET A 87 -9.01 4.52 -10.23
N ALA A 88 -8.78 4.58 -11.54
CA ALA A 88 -7.51 5.01 -12.12
C ALA A 88 -7.21 6.50 -11.87
N GLU A 89 -8.22 7.37 -11.88
CA GLU A 89 -8.11 8.80 -11.53
C GLU A 89 -7.71 8.99 -10.06
N ARG A 90 -8.28 8.20 -9.15
CA ARG A 90 -7.83 8.17 -7.75
C ARG A 90 -6.42 7.62 -7.62
N ALA A 91 -6.10 6.57 -8.38
CA ALA A 91 -4.79 5.93 -8.36
C ALA A 91 -3.67 6.89 -8.78
N GLY A 92 -3.91 7.77 -9.76
CA GLY A 92 -2.89 8.67 -10.30
C GLY A 92 -2.11 9.49 -9.25
N LYS A 93 -2.73 9.82 -8.11
CA LYS A 93 -2.08 10.54 -6.99
C LYS A 93 -0.99 9.72 -6.28
N TYR A 94 -1.13 8.39 -6.26
CA TYR A 94 -0.28 7.49 -5.45
C TYR A 94 0.52 6.51 -6.31
N LEU A 95 0.09 6.29 -7.56
CA LEU A 95 0.57 5.21 -8.41
C LEU A 95 2.06 5.27 -8.64
N TYR A 96 2.61 6.47 -8.93
CA TYR A 96 4.06 6.62 -9.09
C TYR A 96 4.80 6.11 -7.85
N PHE A 97 4.45 6.58 -6.66
CA PHE A 97 5.13 6.21 -5.42
C PHE A 97 5.04 4.70 -5.14
N ILE A 98 3.85 4.12 -5.32
CA ILE A 98 3.65 2.68 -5.09
C ILE A 98 4.49 1.86 -6.08
N VAL A 99 4.47 2.20 -7.37
CA VAL A 99 5.24 1.50 -8.40
C VAL A 99 6.73 1.67 -8.20
N ASP A 100 7.16 2.83 -7.70
CA ASP A 100 8.55 3.09 -7.36
C ASP A 100 9.03 2.18 -6.23
N GLU A 101 8.22 2.04 -5.18
CA GLU A 101 8.52 1.14 -4.07
C GLU A 101 8.49 -0.34 -4.46
N VAL A 102 7.52 -0.74 -5.28
CA VAL A 102 7.45 -2.10 -5.83
C VAL A 102 8.71 -2.41 -6.65
N ASN A 103 9.13 -1.51 -7.55
CA ASN A 103 10.35 -1.69 -8.33
C ASN A 103 11.61 -1.70 -7.47
N ARG A 104 11.70 -0.81 -6.46
CA ARG A 104 12.84 -0.72 -5.54
C ARG A 104 13.06 -2.02 -4.78
N ARG A 105 11.97 -2.73 -4.46
CA ARG A 105 11.99 -4.05 -3.81
C ARG A 105 12.19 -5.21 -4.79
N GLY A 106 12.18 -4.94 -6.10
CA GLY A 106 12.26 -5.98 -7.13
C GLY A 106 10.98 -6.84 -7.21
N LEU A 107 9.86 -6.30 -6.74
CA LEU A 107 8.57 -6.96 -6.71
C LEU A 107 7.82 -6.82 -8.05
N PRO A 108 6.90 -7.73 -8.37
CA PRO A 108 6.08 -7.62 -9.57
C PRO A 108 5.17 -6.38 -9.53
N THR A 109 5.15 -5.59 -10.61
CA THR A 109 4.43 -4.30 -10.64
C THR A 109 2.91 -4.44 -10.57
N GLU A 110 2.33 -5.60 -10.90
CA GLU A 110 0.89 -5.80 -10.70
C GLU A 110 0.47 -5.76 -9.23
N LEU A 111 1.40 -5.87 -8.27
CA LEU A 111 1.09 -5.61 -6.85
C LEU A 111 0.67 -4.16 -6.61
N ALA A 112 1.11 -3.21 -7.44
CA ALA A 112 0.62 -1.83 -7.41
C ALA A 112 -0.86 -1.73 -7.83
N LEU A 113 -1.45 -2.78 -8.41
CA LEU A 113 -2.87 -2.81 -8.78
C LEU A 113 -3.75 -3.34 -7.64
N LEU A 114 -3.19 -3.84 -6.55
CA LEU A 114 -3.97 -4.35 -5.41
C LEU A 114 -4.95 -3.33 -4.81
N PRO A 115 -4.60 -2.04 -4.66
CA PRO A 115 -5.58 -1.08 -4.14
C PRO A 115 -6.83 -0.90 -5.02
N PHE A 116 -6.84 -1.32 -6.30
CA PHE A 116 -8.07 -1.37 -7.12
C PHE A 116 -9.08 -2.37 -6.54
N VAL A 117 -8.62 -3.54 -6.11
CA VAL A 117 -9.49 -4.61 -5.61
C VAL A 117 -9.79 -4.46 -4.12
N GLU A 118 -8.90 -3.81 -3.38
CA GLU A 118 -9.05 -3.57 -1.93
C GLU A 118 -9.98 -2.38 -1.62
N SER A 119 -9.65 -1.21 -2.15
CA SER A 119 -10.27 0.05 -1.74
C SER A 119 -10.80 0.87 -2.91
N ALA A 120 -10.70 0.35 -4.13
CA ALA A 120 -10.90 1.12 -5.34
C ALA A 120 -10.00 2.38 -5.37
N TYR A 121 -8.79 2.28 -4.80
CA TYR A 121 -7.85 3.39 -4.58
C TYR A 121 -8.40 4.55 -3.70
N ASN A 122 -9.37 4.27 -2.83
CA ASN A 122 -9.90 5.25 -1.88
C ASN A 122 -9.11 5.21 -0.57
N PRO A 123 -8.32 6.25 -0.24
CA PRO A 123 -7.47 6.27 0.95
C PRO A 123 -8.23 6.37 2.28
N THR A 124 -9.53 6.69 2.25
CA THR A 124 -10.38 6.75 3.44
C THR A 124 -11.38 5.59 3.50
N ALA A 125 -11.24 4.57 2.65
CA ALA A 125 -12.12 3.42 2.65
C ALA A 125 -12.11 2.68 4.00
N LEU A 126 -13.29 2.30 4.49
CA LEU A 126 -13.48 1.53 5.71
C LEU A 126 -14.40 0.33 5.42
N SER A 127 -13.92 -0.89 5.64
CA SER A 127 -14.71 -2.11 5.45
C SER A 127 -15.57 -2.44 6.66
N ARG A 128 -16.50 -3.39 6.49
CA ARG A 128 -17.31 -3.95 7.59
C ARG A 128 -16.43 -4.55 8.69
N SER A 129 -15.30 -5.15 8.32
CA SER A 129 -14.31 -5.74 9.22
C SER A 129 -13.29 -4.73 9.75
N GLN A 130 -13.59 -3.42 9.64
CA GLN A 130 -12.73 -2.32 10.08
C GLN A 130 -11.38 -2.24 9.34
N ALA A 131 -11.28 -2.85 8.15
CA ALA A 131 -10.14 -2.67 7.28
C ALA A 131 -10.12 -1.24 6.74
N SER A 132 -8.97 -0.57 6.76
CA SER A 132 -8.88 0.87 6.49
C SER A 132 -7.79 1.22 5.47
N GLY A 133 -8.04 2.25 4.66
CA GLY A 133 -7.06 2.84 3.76
C GLY A 133 -6.91 2.15 2.41
N LEU A 134 -5.89 2.58 1.65
CA LEU A 134 -5.62 2.08 0.29
C LEU A 134 -5.45 0.55 0.26
N TRP A 135 -4.72 0.03 1.24
CA TRP A 135 -4.33 -1.37 1.35
C TRP A 135 -5.23 -2.20 2.26
N GLN A 136 -6.33 -1.61 2.77
CA GLN A 136 -7.33 -2.26 3.62
C GLN A 136 -6.71 -3.07 4.78
N PHE A 137 -5.87 -2.42 5.59
CA PHE A 137 -5.36 -3.05 6.80
C PHE A 137 -6.46 -3.14 7.87
N VAL A 138 -6.74 -4.34 8.37
CA VAL A 138 -7.48 -4.51 9.63
C VAL A 138 -6.64 -4.00 10.82
N PRO A 139 -7.25 -3.56 11.94
CA PRO A 139 -6.52 -2.86 13.00
C PRO A 139 -5.33 -3.64 13.57
N ALA A 140 -5.55 -4.93 13.90
CA ALA A 140 -4.53 -5.79 14.50
C ALA A 140 -3.34 -6.03 13.56
N THR A 141 -3.60 -6.30 12.28
CA THR A 141 -2.55 -6.47 11.27
C THR A 141 -1.79 -5.16 11.07
N GLY A 142 -2.49 -4.03 11.01
CA GLY A 142 -1.82 -2.72 10.92
C GLY A 142 -0.85 -2.48 12.08
N GLN A 143 -1.24 -2.79 13.31
CA GLN A 143 -0.35 -2.69 14.48
C GLN A 143 0.85 -3.65 14.38
N HIS A 144 0.63 -4.87 13.91
CA HIS A 144 1.71 -5.85 13.69
C HIS A 144 2.76 -5.35 12.69
N PHE A 145 2.34 -4.58 11.68
CA PHE A 145 3.21 -3.91 10.71
C PHE A 145 3.53 -2.45 11.10
N ASN A 146 3.51 -2.14 12.40
CA ASN A 146 3.92 -0.85 12.98
C ASN A 146 3.14 0.38 12.46
N LEU A 147 1.93 0.21 11.95
CA LEU A 147 1.03 1.31 11.61
C LEU A 147 0.38 1.84 12.89
N LYS A 148 0.79 3.04 13.31
CA LYS A 148 0.26 3.71 14.49
C LYS A 148 -1.21 4.08 14.29
N GLN A 149 -1.99 3.82 15.34
CA GLN A 149 -3.43 4.04 15.37
C GLN A 149 -3.76 4.67 16.72
N ASP A 150 -4.07 5.95 16.70
CA ASP A 150 -4.46 6.71 17.87
C ASP A 150 -5.56 7.74 17.52
N TRP A 151 -5.95 8.52 18.52
CA TRP A 151 -7.01 9.51 18.41
C TRP A 151 -6.69 10.64 17.41
N TRP A 152 -5.42 10.92 17.16
CA TRP A 152 -4.96 11.93 16.21
C TRP A 152 -4.73 11.37 14.81
N ARG A 153 -4.28 10.11 14.70
CA ARG A 153 -3.82 9.54 13.44
C ARG A 153 -4.13 8.05 13.29
N ASP A 154 -4.51 7.66 12.09
CA ASP A 154 -4.59 6.25 11.66
C ASP A 154 -3.69 6.05 10.43
N GLU A 155 -2.48 5.50 10.66
CA GLU A 155 -1.47 5.28 9.62
C GLU A 155 -1.85 4.20 8.61
N ARG A 156 -2.92 3.43 8.85
CA ARG A 156 -3.46 2.50 7.83
C ARG A 156 -3.99 3.24 6.60
N ARG A 157 -4.40 4.50 6.77
CA ARG A 157 -4.82 5.37 5.68
C ARG A 157 -3.64 6.12 5.05
N ASP A 158 -2.53 6.26 5.76
CA ASP A 158 -1.36 7.01 5.29
C ASP A 158 -0.78 6.37 4.03
N PRO A 159 -0.76 7.04 2.86
CA PRO A 159 -0.34 6.41 1.60
C PRO A 159 1.12 5.94 1.61
N ILE A 160 1.99 6.56 2.40
CA ILE A 160 3.40 6.15 2.50
C ILE A 160 3.53 4.98 3.47
N ALA A 161 3.09 5.16 4.71
CA ALA A 161 3.28 4.15 5.76
C ALA A 161 2.56 2.84 5.42
N SER A 162 1.30 2.92 4.96
CA SER A 162 0.52 1.73 4.60
C SER A 162 1.08 1.01 3.37
N THR A 163 1.71 1.71 2.42
CA THR A 163 2.38 1.06 1.28
C THR A 163 3.61 0.29 1.73
N TYR A 164 4.45 0.87 2.60
CA TYR A 164 5.58 0.12 3.14
C TYR A 164 5.13 -1.12 3.89
N ALA A 165 4.15 -0.99 4.78
CA ALA A 165 3.59 -2.11 5.53
C ALA A 165 2.99 -3.20 4.62
N ALA A 166 2.25 -2.80 3.56
CA ALA A 166 1.65 -3.75 2.63
C ALA A 166 2.70 -4.53 1.86
N LEU A 167 3.74 -3.85 1.36
CA LEU A 167 4.81 -4.50 0.61
C LEU A 167 5.68 -5.39 1.52
N ASP A 168 5.97 -4.97 2.75
CA ASP A 168 6.63 -5.80 3.76
C ASP A 168 5.81 -7.07 4.05
N TYR A 169 4.49 -6.94 4.16
CA TYR A 169 3.61 -8.08 4.40
C TYR A 169 3.57 -9.03 3.20
N LEU A 170 3.42 -8.50 1.98
CA LEU A 170 3.40 -9.30 0.75
C LEU A 170 4.73 -10.04 0.53
N GLU A 171 5.86 -9.40 0.83
CA GLU A 171 7.18 -10.06 0.82
C GLU A 171 7.25 -11.22 1.80
N LYS A 172 6.84 -11.00 3.07
CA LYS A 172 6.79 -12.06 4.08
C LYS A 172 5.94 -13.26 3.63
N LEU A 173 4.76 -12.99 3.07
CA LEU A 173 3.86 -14.03 2.58
C LEU A 173 4.48 -14.80 1.41
N PHE A 174 5.06 -14.10 0.44
CA PHE A 174 5.73 -14.74 -0.68
C PHE A 174 6.95 -15.56 -0.24
N GLU A 175 7.78 -15.05 0.67
CA GLU A 175 8.92 -15.81 1.23
C GLU A 175 8.46 -17.12 1.90
N MET A 176 7.27 -17.12 2.51
CA MET A 176 6.72 -18.28 3.18
C MET A 176 6.07 -19.30 2.25
N GLN A 177 5.34 -18.84 1.23
CA GLN A 177 4.59 -19.74 0.34
C GLN A 177 5.32 -20.07 -0.97
N GLY A 178 6.26 -19.23 -1.40
CA GLY A 178 6.96 -19.35 -2.69
C GLY A 178 6.05 -19.21 -3.92
N ASP A 179 4.79 -18.78 -3.72
CA ASP A 179 3.77 -18.68 -4.74
C ASP A 179 2.91 -17.42 -4.52
N TRP A 180 2.78 -16.61 -5.56
CA TRP A 180 2.06 -15.33 -5.46
C TRP A 180 0.56 -15.52 -5.27
N TYR A 181 -0.07 -16.56 -5.82
CA TYR A 181 -1.50 -16.75 -5.64
C TYR A 181 -1.83 -17.13 -4.19
N LEU A 182 -1.01 -17.97 -3.57
CA LEU A 182 -1.14 -18.31 -2.15
C LEU A 182 -0.77 -17.14 -1.23
N ALA A 183 0.23 -16.33 -1.59
CA ALA A 183 0.56 -15.11 -0.86
C ALA A 183 -0.60 -14.11 -0.89
N LEU A 184 -1.21 -13.88 -2.06
CA LEU A 184 -2.37 -13.01 -2.23
C LEU A 184 -3.61 -13.55 -1.49
N ALA A 185 -3.83 -14.86 -1.52
CA ALA A 185 -4.89 -15.49 -0.72
C ALA A 185 -4.66 -15.27 0.79
N SER A 186 -3.41 -15.36 1.25
CA SER A 186 -3.03 -15.16 2.66
C SER A 186 -3.15 -13.70 3.07
N TYR A 187 -2.91 -12.76 2.15
CA TYR A 187 -3.12 -11.34 2.39
C TYR A 187 -4.61 -11.06 2.69
N ASN A 188 -5.52 -11.64 1.91
CA ASN A 188 -6.96 -11.46 2.05
C ASN A 188 -7.59 -12.28 3.20
N TRP A 189 -7.24 -13.56 3.34
CA TRP A 189 -7.90 -14.49 4.28
C TRP A 189 -7.12 -14.75 5.58
N GLY A 190 -5.88 -14.27 5.63
CA GLY A 190 -4.94 -14.54 6.70
C GLY A 190 -4.10 -15.80 6.45
N GLU A 191 -2.80 -15.65 6.69
CA GLU A 191 -1.75 -16.67 6.56
C GLU A 191 -2.13 -18.00 7.23
N GLY A 192 -2.57 -17.97 8.50
CA GLY A 192 -2.93 -19.18 9.24
C GLY A 192 -4.14 -19.92 8.66
N SER A 193 -5.07 -19.21 8.02
CA SER A 193 -6.23 -19.84 7.36
C SER A 193 -5.81 -20.60 6.12
N VAL A 194 -4.96 -19.99 5.29
CA VAL A 194 -4.40 -20.62 4.09
C VAL A 194 -3.52 -21.81 4.47
N GLN A 195 -2.65 -21.69 5.47
CA GLN A 195 -1.83 -22.80 5.97
C GLN A 195 -2.67 -23.99 6.43
N ARG A 196 -3.77 -23.75 7.18
CA ARG A 196 -4.69 -24.83 7.58
C ARG A 196 -5.38 -25.48 6.39
N ALA A 197 -5.78 -24.70 5.38
CA ALA A 197 -6.38 -25.24 4.16
C ALA A 197 -5.38 -26.10 3.38
N MET A 198 -4.13 -25.65 3.26
CA MET A 198 -3.05 -26.42 2.63
C MET A 198 -2.77 -27.72 3.38
N ALA A 199 -2.60 -27.67 4.71
CA ALA A 199 -2.35 -28.84 5.54
C ALA A 199 -3.50 -29.87 5.45
N LYS A 200 -4.74 -29.40 5.35
CA LYS A 200 -5.90 -30.27 5.15
C LYS A 200 -5.86 -30.98 3.79
N ASN A 201 -5.53 -30.28 2.71
CA ASN A 201 -5.40 -30.89 1.39
C ASN A 201 -4.23 -31.88 1.34
N ASP A 202 -3.08 -31.50 1.90
CA ASP A 202 -1.88 -32.35 1.96
C ASP A 202 -2.15 -33.66 2.74
N ALA A 203 -2.81 -33.58 3.90
CA ALA A 203 -3.22 -34.75 4.68
C ALA A 203 -4.21 -35.67 3.93
N ALA A 204 -4.93 -35.13 2.94
CA ALA A 204 -5.83 -35.88 2.07
C ALA A 204 -5.17 -36.32 0.73
N GLY A 205 -3.88 -36.02 0.53
CA GLY A 205 -3.17 -36.30 -0.72
C GLY A 205 -3.65 -35.45 -1.91
N LEU A 206 -4.30 -34.31 -1.65
CA LEU A 206 -4.81 -33.38 -2.65
C LEU A 206 -3.81 -32.25 -2.93
N PRO A 207 -3.84 -31.63 -4.12
CA PRO A 207 -2.98 -30.48 -4.41
C PRO A 207 -3.24 -29.30 -3.46
N THR A 208 -2.18 -28.55 -3.14
CA THR A 208 -2.21 -27.43 -2.19
C THR A 208 -2.07 -26.06 -2.87
N ASP A 209 -2.19 -26.00 -4.20
CA ASP A 209 -2.16 -24.76 -4.95
C ASP A 209 -3.47 -23.97 -4.80
N TYR A 210 -3.43 -22.68 -5.13
CA TYR A 210 -4.56 -21.75 -4.97
C TYR A 210 -5.89 -22.27 -5.53
N LEU A 211 -5.89 -22.91 -6.70
CA LEU A 211 -7.13 -23.35 -7.34
C LEU A 211 -7.72 -24.62 -6.71
N SER A 212 -6.89 -25.35 -5.97
CA SER A 212 -7.27 -26.60 -5.31
C SER A 212 -7.71 -26.41 -3.85
N LEU A 213 -7.43 -25.25 -3.23
CA LEU A 213 -7.80 -24.98 -1.84
C LEU A 213 -9.28 -24.62 -1.69
N ASN A 214 -9.94 -25.22 -0.70
CA ASN A 214 -11.26 -24.79 -0.27
C ASN A 214 -11.15 -23.51 0.59
N MET A 215 -11.44 -22.37 -0.02
CA MET A 215 -11.37 -21.03 0.58
C MET A 215 -12.72 -20.32 0.51
N PRO A 216 -13.00 -19.30 1.35
CA PRO A 216 -14.20 -18.47 1.20
C PRO A 216 -14.30 -17.82 -0.19
N ASP A 217 -15.53 -17.51 -0.62
CA ASP A 217 -15.76 -16.87 -1.92
C ASP A 217 -14.95 -15.59 -2.11
N GLU A 218 -14.87 -14.75 -1.09
CA GLU A 218 -14.09 -13.51 -1.14
C GLU A 218 -12.64 -13.77 -1.58
N THR A 219 -11.99 -14.75 -0.97
CA THR A 219 -10.61 -15.13 -1.24
C THR A 219 -10.43 -15.88 -2.55
N ARG A 220 -11.39 -16.75 -2.93
CA ARG A 220 -11.41 -17.41 -4.25
C ARG A 220 -11.55 -16.43 -5.41
N ASN A 221 -12.19 -15.29 -5.17
CA ASN A 221 -12.36 -14.23 -6.16
C ASN A 221 -11.19 -13.21 -6.15
N TYR A 222 -10.35 -13.22 -5.12
CA TYR A 222 -9.34 -12.18 -4.91
C TYR A 222 -8.28 -12.11 -6.02
N VAL A 223 -7.62 -13.24 -6.32
CA VAL A 223 -6.61 -13.31 -7.40
C VAL A 223 -7.27 -13.14 -8.79
N PRO A 224 -8.43 -13.75 -9.09
CA PRO A 224 -9.16 -13.48 -10.33
C PRO A 224 -9.51 -12.00 -10.57
N LYS A 225 -9.92 -11.26 -9.53
CA LYS A 225 -10.18 -9.81 -9.65
C LYS A 225 -8.91 -9.03 -9.97
N LEU A 226 -7.79 -9.36 -9.33
CA LEU A 226 -6.50 -8.74 -9.64
C LEU A 226 -6.08 -9.03 -11.09
N GLN A 227 -6.22 -10.29 -11.52
CA GLN A 227 -5.95 -10.70 -12.90
C GLN A 227 -6.83 -9.93 -13.90
N ALA A 228 -8.10 -9.70 -13.56
CA ALA A 228 -9.01 -8.93 -14.39
C ALA A 228 -8.58 -7.46 -14.55
N ILE A 229 -8.19 -6.80 -13.46
CA ILE A 229 -7.63 -5.44 -13.53
C ILE A 229 -6.32 -5.45 -14.34
N LYS A 230 -5.44 -6.43 -14.13
CA LYS A 230 -4.21 -6.61 -14.91
C LYS A 230 -4.51 -6.74 -16.41
N ASN A 231 -5.51 -7.53 -16.81
CA ASN A 231 -5.92 -7.70 -18.20
C ASN A 231 -6.34 -6.36 -18.83
N ILE A 232 -7.14 -5.57 -18.11
CA ILE A 232 -7.61 -4.26 -18.57
C ILE A 232 -6.44 -3.27 -18.68
N ILE A 233 -5.57 -3.19 -17.69
CA ILE A 233 -4.40 -2.29 -17.73
C ILE A 233 -3.40 -2.69 -18.83
N ALA A 234 -3.29 -3.98 -19.12
CA ALA A 234 -2.41 -4.52 -20.17
C ALA A 234 -2.83 -4.10 -21.59
N ASP A 235 -4.14 -3.94 -21.82
CA ASP A 235 -4.71 -3.51 -23.10
C ASP A 235 -6.04 -2.76 -22.90
N PRO A 236 -6.01 -1.50 -22.44
CA PRO A 236 -7.23 -0.78 -22.05
C PRO A 236 -8.15 -0.50 -23.24
N ARG A 237 -7.58 -0.36 -24.45
CA ARG A 237 -8.34 -0.13 -25.69
C ARG A 237 -9.23 -1.31 -26.04
N LYS A 238 -8.74 -2.54 -25.85
CA LYS A 238 -9.53 -3.77 -26.07
C LYS A 238 -10.81 -3.81 -25.22
N TYR A 239 -10.78 -3.20 -24.04
CA TYR A 239 -11.89 -3.20 -23.09
C TYR A 239 -12.66 -1.87 -23.04
N ALA A 240 -12.41 -0.95 -23.98
CA ALA A 240 -13.02 0.38 -24.00
C ALA A 240 -12.84 1.17 -22.68
N VAL A 241 -11.73 0.95 -21.98
CA VAL A 241 -11.39 1.67 -20.75
C VAL A 241 -10.43 2.81 -21.09
N ALA A 242 -10.78 4.03 -20.68
CA ALA A 242 -9.87 5.16 -20.73
C ALA A 242 -9.05 5.22 -19.44
N LEU A 243 -7.72 5.11 -19.56
CA LEU A 243 -6.83 5.36 -18.45
C LEU A 243 -6.39 6.83 -18.46
N PRO A 244 -6.56 7.57 -17.35
CA PRO A 244 -6.04 8.93 -17.27
C PRO A 244 -4.52 8.91 -17.39
N LYS A 245 -3.95 9.98 -17.95
CA LYS A 245 -2.50 10.14 -17.99
C LYS A 245 -1.96 10.24 -16.56
N VAL A 246 -0.96 9.44 -16.24
CA VAL A 246 -0.24 9.50 -14.96
C VAL A 246 1.24 9.59 -15.27
N ASP A 247 1.82 10.77 -15.07
CA ASP A 247 3.23 11.00 -15.37
C ASP A 247 4.12 10.04 -14.56
N ASN A 248 5.24 9.62 -15.16
CA ASN A 248 6.24 8.79 -14.49
C ASN A 248 7.19 9.66 -13.64
N THR A 249 6.61 10.57 -12.84
CA THR A 249 7.31 11.46 -11.90
C THR A 249 6.54 11.53 -10.58
N PRO A 250 7.21 11.86 -9.45
CA PRO A 250 6.53 11.99 -8.16
C PRO A 250 5.37 12.98 -8.21
N TYR A 251 4.18 12.54 -7.82
CA TYR A 251 3.00 13.41 -7.72
C TYR A 251 3.07 14.31 -6.49
N PHE A 252 3.48 13.76 -5.34
CA PHE A 252 3.56 14.47 -4.07
C PHE A 252 4.97 14.47 -3.48
N VAL A 253 5.20 15.43 -2.59
CA VAL A 253 6.40 15.58 -1.76
C VAL A 253 6.03 15.52 -0.29
N THR A 254 7.01 15.24 0.57
CA THR A 254 6.83 15.23 2.01
C THR A 254 7.25 16.55 2.64
N VAL A 255 6.45 17.05 3.57
CA VAL A 255 6.69 18.27 4.33
C VAL A 255 6.68 17.94 5.81
N GLN A 256 7.84 18.05 6.47
CA GLN A 256 7.92 17.93 7.91
C GLN A 256 7.36 19.18 8.59
N LYS A 257 6.61 18.97 9.67
CA LYS A 257 6.02 20.05 10.47
C LYS A 257 6.37 19.88 11.95
N ASN A 258 6.71 21.00 12.58
CA ASN A 258 7.00 21.10 14.00
C ASN A 258 6.01 22.01 14.75
N ARG A 259 4.96 22.51 14.07
CA ARG A 259 3.93 23.38 14.65
C ARG A 259 2.54 22.89 14.31
N ASP A 260 1.62 23.15 15.22
CA ASP A 260 0.20 22.87 15.03
C ASP A 260 -0.36 23.72 13.88
N ILE A 261 -1.11 23.08 12.98
CA ILE A 261 -1.75 23.75 11.85
C ILE A 261 -3.11 23.12 11.52
N ASP A 262 -4.10 23.94 11.22
CA ASP A 262 -5.41 23.44 10.76
C ASP A 262 -5.30 22.83 9.37
N ILE A 263 -5.97 21.69 9.15
CA ILE A 263 -6.03 21.04 7.83
C ILE A 263 -6.57 22.01 6.77
N GLU A 264 -7.59 22.79 7.13
CA GLU A 264 -8.20 23.77 6.23
C GLU A 264 -7.24 24.91 5.88
N LEU A 265 -6.48 25.40 6.88
CA LEU A 265 -5.47 26.42 6.63
C LEU A 265 -4.32 25.87 5.78
N ALA A 266 -3.85 24.65 6.07
CA ALA A 266 -2.79 24.02 5.30
C ALA A 266 -3.18 23.84 3.82
N ALA A 267 -4.41 23.41 3.54
CA ALA A 267 -4.95 23.33 2.19
C ALA A 267 -5.01 24.72 1.51
N LYS A 268 -5.48 25.74 2.26
CA LYS A 268 -5.54 27.12 1.77
C LYS A 268 -4.15 27.68 1.45
N LEU A 269 -3.16 27.46 2.30
CA LEU A 269 -1.78 27.90 2.08
C LEU A 269 -1.16 27.19 0.86
N ALA A 270 -1.54 25.95 0.60
CA ALA A 270 -1.10 25.19 -0.57
C ALA A 270 -1.89 25.53 -1.85
N GLU A 271 -2.89 26.42 -1.76
CA GLU A 271 -3.77 26.81 -2.86
C GLU A 271 -4.42 25.61 -3.56
N MET A 272 -4.93 24.67 -2.77
CA MET A 272 -5.59 23.47 -3.28
C MET A 272 -6.93 23.18 -2.57
N PRO A 273 -7.84 22.44 -3.22
CA PRO A 273 -9.09 22.04 -2.60
C PRO A 273 -8.88 21.20 -1.32
N LEU A 274 -9.75 21.43 -0.34
CA LEU A 274 -9.67 20.75 0.97
C LEU A 274 -9.83 19.23 0.86
N ASP A 275 -10.72 18.78 -0.02
CA ASP A 275 -10.98 17.37 -0.29
C ASP A 275 -9.77 16.69 -0.95
N GLU A 276 -9.11 17.35 -1.90
CA GLU A 276 -7.85 16.85 -2.47
C GLU A 276 -6.72 16.79 -1.44
N PHE A 277 -6.62 17.81 -0.58
CA PHE A 277 -5.64 17.83 0.50
C PHE A 277 -5.87 16.68 1.49
N LYS A 278 -7.13 16.45 1.88
CA LYS A 278 -7.53 15.33 2.75
C LYS A 278 -7.33 13.97 2.08
N ALA A 279 -7.52 13.87 0.77
CA ALA A 279 -7.24 12.65 0.03
C ALA A 279 -5.75 12.29 0.10
N LEU A 280 -4.85 13.26 -0.04
CA LEU A 280 -3.40 13.04 0.14
C LEU A 280 -3.00 12.82 1.60
N ASN A 281 -3.74 13.40 2.55
CA ASN A 281 -3.45 13.36 3.98
C ASN A 281 -4.56 12.68 4.80
N PRO A 282 -4.96 11.45 4.43
CA PRO A 282 -6.14 10.78 4.95
C PRO A 282 -5.92 10.24 6.38
N SER A 283 -4.67 10.21 6.86
CA SER A 283 -4.31 9.63 8.15
C SER A 283 -4.73 10.50 9.32
N PHE A 284 -4.89 11.82 9.14
CA PHE A 284 -5.28 12.75 10.20
C PHE A 284 -6.78 12.62 10.56
N ASN A 285 -7.06 12.34 11.83
CA ASN A 285 -8.42 12.18 12.38
C ASN A 285 -9.05 13.50 12.84
N ARG A 286 -8.24 14.55 12.98
CA ARG A 286 -8.64 15.81 13.61
C ARG A 286 -8.50 16.97 12.64
N PRO A 287 -9.27 18.06 12.83
CA PRO A 287 -9.15 19.25 12.00
C PRO A 287 -7.81 19.99 12.17
N MET A 288 -6.96 19.55 13.11
CA MET A 288 -5.65 20.09 13.42
C MET A 288 -4.58 19.00 13.29
N ILE A 289 -3.49 19.33 12.59
CA ILE A 289 -2.25 18.55 12.51
C ILE A 289 -1.34 19.00 13.64
N ARG A 290 -0.93 18.08 14.52
CA ARG A 290 -0.09 18.40 15.68
C ARG A 290 1.39 18.39 15.35
N GLY A 291 2.07 19.51 15.59
CA GLY A 291 3.52 19.65 15.41
C GLY A 291 4.33 18.74 16.32
N GLU A 292 3.86 18.49 17.56
CA GLU A 292 4.56 17.62 18.53
C GLU A 292 4.78 16.18 18.00
N HIS A 293 3.92 15.71 17.10
CA HIS A 293 4.04 14.37 16.52
C HIS A 293 4.97 14.30 15.30
N GLU A 294 5.67 15.40 15.00
CA GLU A 294 6.53 15.59 13.82
C GLU A 294 5.90 15.03 12.53
N PRO A 295 4.64 15.39 12.22
CA PRO A 295 3.91 14.75 11.15
C PRO A 295 4.52 15.10 9.81
N THR A 296 4.44 14.13 8.91
CA THR A 296 4.71 14.34 7.50
C THR A 296 3.41 14.69 6.78
N LEU A 297 3.43 15.83 6.09
CA LEU A 297 2.34 16.29 5.24
C LEU A 297 2.67 16.01 3.77
N LEU A 298 1.71 15.47 3.02
CA LEU A 298 1.83 15.25 1.58
C LEU A 298 1.20 16.41 0.82
N LEU A 299 1.97 17.04 -0.05
CA LEU A 299 1.51 18.09 -0.96
C LEU A 299 1.85 17.70 -2.40
N PRO A 300 1.02 18.06 -3.39
CA PRO A 300 1.45 17.98 -4.79
C PRO A 300 2.77 18.71 -4.99
N ALA A 301 3.67 18.12 -5.79
CA ALA A 301 5.05 18.62 -5.93
C ALA A 301 5.10 20.08 -6.43
N ASP A 302 4.18 20.46 -7.31
CA ASP A 302 4.01 21.82 -7.85
C ASP A 302 3.47 22.84 -6.83
N ARG A 303 2.90 22.38 -5.71
CA ARG A 303 2.33 23.24 -4.64
C ARG A 303 3.29 23.57 -3.52
N LEU A 304 4.46 22.94 -3.48
CA LEU A 304 5.41 23.15 -2.37
C LEU A 304 5.90 24.60 -2.30
N ALA A 305 6.26 25.18 -3.45
CA ALA A 305 6.81 26.53 -3.50
C ALA A 305 5.80 27.58 -3.01
N VAL A 306 4.55 27.49 -3.48
CA VAL A 306 3.47 28.40 -3.07
C VAL A 306 3.08 28.18 -1.60
N PHE A 307 3.05 26.93 -1.13
CA PHE A 307 2.81 26.63 0.28
C PHE A 307 3.86 27.27 1.20
N ASN A 308 5.14 27.15 0.85
CA ASN A 308 6.22 27.76 1.62
C ASN A 308 6.15 29.29 1.61
N ALA A 309 5.91 29.91 0.44
CA ALA A 309 5.79 31.36 0.32
C ALA A 309 4.59 31.88 1.14
N ASN A 310 3.44 31.24 1.02
CA ASN A 310 2.23 31.61 1.76
C ASN A 310 2.43 31.43 3.27
N LEU A 311 3.05 30.34 3.71
CA LEU A 311 3.33 30.08 5.12
C LEU A 311 4.31 31.11 5.72
N GLN A 312 5.35 31.50 4.99
CA GLN A 312 6.28 32.56 5.43
C GLN A 312 5.59 33.91 5.60
N ASN A 313 4.67 34.23 4.69
CA ASN A 313 3.96 35.50 4.66
C ASN A 313 2.75 35.53 5.60
N TYR A 314 2.25 34.38 6.05
CA TYR A 314 1.10 34.27 6.92
C TYR A 314 1.38 34.86 8.32
N LYS A 315 0.55 35.82 8.73
CA LYS A 315 0.66 36.51 10.04
C LYS A 315 -0.42 36.14 11.05
N GLY A 316 -1.38 35.29 10.65
CA GLY A 316 -2.45 34.82 11.53
C GLY A 316 -2.02 33.62 12.39
N ASP A 317 -2.94 33.13 13.20
CA ASP A 317 -2.75 31.91 13.97
C ASP A 317 -2.85 30.68 13.04
N LEU A 318 -1.88 29.77 13.14
CA LEU A 318 -1.85 28.57 12.30
C LEU A 318 -2.94 27.55 12.67
N SER A 319 -3.49 27.66 13.87
CA SER A 319 -4.57 26.81 14.31
C SER A 319 -5.64 27.59 15.05
N THR A 320 -6.89 27.29 14.72
CA THR A 320 -8.08 27.71 15.46
C THR A 320 -8.45 26.73 16.57
N TRP A 321 -7.64 25.69 16.75
CA TRP A 321 -7.81 24.63 17.74
C TRP A 321 -6.67 24.64 18.76
N SER A 322 -6.96 24.11 19.94
CA SER A 322 -5.99 23.88 21.00
C SER A 322 -6.32 22.59 21.75
N THR A 323 -5.33 22.02 22.43
CA THR A 323 -5.52 20.87 23.30
C THR A 323 -5.79 21.31 24.73
N TYR A 324 -6.78 20.71 25.38
CA TYR A 324 -7.14 20.94 26.78
C TYR A 324 -7.05 19.64 27.57
N ALA A 325 -6.10 19.57 28.51
CA ALA A 325 -6.02 18.48 29.47
C ALA A 325 -7.06 18.70 30.58
N THR A 326 -8.03 17.79 30.69
CA THR A 326 -9.14 17.93 31.63
C THR A 326 -8.71 17.68 33.07
N ARG A 327 -9.32 18.43 33.99
CA ARG A 327 -9.08 18.24 35.43
C ARG A 327 -10.05 17.23 36.04
N ARG A 328 -9.67 16.66 37.17
CA ARG A 328 -10.52 15.71 37.91
C ARG A 328 -11.85 16.39 38.29
N GLY A 329 -12.96 15.76 37.93
CA GLY A 329 -14.32 16.24 38.24
C GLY A 329 -14.92 17.22 37.21
N GLU A 330 -14.18 17.62 36.18
CA GLU A 330 -14.76 18.46 35.12
C GLU A 330 -15.78 17.69 34.27
N ASN A 331 -16.82 18.39 33.83
CA ASN A 331 -17.85 17.87 32.93
C ASN A 331 -17.80 18.61 31.59
N TYR A 332 -18.34 17.97 30.54
CA TYR A 332 -18.28 18.49 29.17
C TYR A 332 -19.06 19.80 28.98
N ALA A 333 -20.18 19.98 29.68
CA ALA A 333 -20.98 21.20 29.61
C ALA A 333 -20.18 22.43 30.08
N ALA A 334 -19.47 22.30 31.20
CA ALA A 334 -18.64 23.35 31.76
C ALA A 334 -17.45 23.69 30.84
N ILE A 335 -16.79 22.67 30.29
CA ILE A 335 -15.70 22.86 29.32
C ILE A 335 -16.22 23.53 28.05
N ALA A 336 -17.33 23.06 27.49
CA ALA A 336 -17.93 23.62 26.28
C ALA A 336 -18.30 25.10 26.47
N LYS A 337 -18.92 25.44 27.61
CA LYS A 337 -19.23 26.83 27.99
C LYS A 337 -17.97 27.69 28.08
N ARG A 338 -16.89 27.17 28.68
CA ARG A 338 -15.61 27.90 28.81
C ARG A 338 -15.00 28.26 27.45
N TYR A 339 -15.13 27.39 26.46
CA TYR A 339 -14.58 27.58 25.12
C TYR A 339 -15.61 28.08 24.09
N GLY A 340 -16.79 28.52 24.54
CA GLY A 340 -17.79 29.15 23.67
C GLY A 340 -18.42 28.21 22.62
N VAL A 341 -18.48 26.91 22.88
CA VAL A 341 -19.11 25.92 21.99
C VAL A 341 -20.26 25.19 22.67
N SER A 342 -21.14 24.59 21.87
CA SER A 342 -22.14 23.68 22.42
C SER A 342 -21.49 22.40 22.93
N GLU A 343 -22.04 21.81 23.98
CA GLU A 343 -21.58 20.52 24.49
C GLU A 343 -21.65 19.42 23.42
N ALA A 344 -22.72 19.43 22.61
CA ALA A 344 -22.88 18.51 21.49
C ALA A 344 -21.73 18.64 20.48
N ARG A 345 -21.33 19.88 20.13
CA ARG A 345 -20.21 20.13 19.22
C ARG A 345 -18.87 19.70 19.82
N LEU A 346 -18.61 20.05 21.09
CA LEU A 346 -17.41 19.62 21.80
C LEU A 346 -17.29 18.10 21.79
N ARG A 347 -18.38 17.40 22.13
CA ARG A 347 -18.43 15.93 22.12
C ARG A 347 -18.19 15.35 20.74
N GLN A 348 -18.82 15.90 19.71
CA GLN A 348 -18.68 15.45 18.33
C GLN A 348 -17.22 15.54 17.84
N ILE A 349 -16.55 16.67 18.07
CA ILE A 349 -15.16 16.88 17.64
C ILE A 349 -14.20 15.90 18.34
N ASN A 350 -14.56 15.50 19.55
CA ASN A 350 -13.71 14.68 20.40
C ASN A 350 -14.05 13.17 20.37
N ASP A 351 -15.01 12.77 19.54
CA ASP A 351 -15.54 11.40 19.48
C ASP A 351 -16.06 10.91 20.86
N VAL A 352 -16.60 11.82 21.68
CA VAL A 352 -17.12 11.50 23.02
C VAL A 352 -18.60 11.16 22.95
N PRO A 353 -19.03 9.96 23.38
CA PRO A 353 -20.43 9.58 23.35
C PRO A 353 -21.24 10.33 24.42
N ALA A 354 -22.52 10.61 24.14
CA ALA A 354 -23.41 11.35 25.04
C ALA A 354 -23.56 10.72 26.44
N ARG A 355 -23.42 9.39 26.53
CA ARG A 355 -23.48 8.65 27.81
C ARG A 355 -22.31 8.94 28.75
N GLN A 356 -21.18 9.44 28.24
CA GLN A 356 -20.01 9.73 29.06
C GLN A 356 -20.21 11.08 29.77
N LYS A 357 -20.40 11.05 31.09
CA LYS A 357 -20.73 12.26 31.87
C LYS A 357 -19.51 13.05 32.33
N VAL A 358 -18.44 12.36 32.69
CA VAL A 358 -17.24 12.96 33.28
C VAL A 358 -16.15 13.06 32.20
N ALA A 359 -15.47 14.21 32.17
CA ALA A 359 -14.42 14.49 31.20
C ALA A 359 -13.01 14.20 31.75
N ALA A 360 -12.88 13.75 32.99
CA ALA A 360 -11.62 13.68 33.73
C ALA A 360 -10.56 12.76 33.07
N GLY A 361 -9.31 13.25 33.04
CA GLY A 361 -8.13 12.46 32.68
C GLY A 361 -7.90 12.27 31.18
N GLN A 362 -8.51 13.09 30.32
CA GLN A 362 -8.36 13.02 28.87
C GLN A 362 -7.91 14.35 28.30
N VAL A 363 -7.32 14.31 27.11
CA VAL A 363 -7.01 15.50 26.32
C VAL A 363 -8.16 15.73 25.35
N LEU A 364 -8.71 16.95 25.34
CA LEU A 364 -9.76 17.37 24.43
C LEU A 364 -9.25 18.39 23.42
N LEU A 365 -9.76 18.33 22.21
CA LEU A 365 -9.68 19.38 21.22
C LEU A 365 -10.77 20.42 21.50
N VAL A 366 -10.35 21.65 21.74
CA VAL A 366 -11.23 22.79 21.99
C VAL A 366 -10.85 23.92 21.05
N PRO A 367 -11.77 24.82 20.67
CA PRO A 367 -11.38 26.03 19.95
C PRO A 367 -10.31 26.78 20.72
N ALA A 368 -9.35 27.37 20.02
CA ALA A 368 -8.40 28.31 20.57
C ALA A 368 -9.19 29.54 21.03
N ALA A 369 -9.65 29.56 22.29
CA ALA A 369 -10.25 30.74 22.89
C ALA A 369 -9.18 31.85 22.82
N GLY A 370 -9.48 32.95 22.14
CA GLY A 370 -8.51 33.97 21.73
C GLY A 370 -7.59 34.46 22.86
N GLY A 371 -6.46 33.76 23.06
CA GLY A 371 -5.40 34.18 23.97
C GLY A 371 -5.04 33.26 25.15
N VAL A 372 -5.33 31.96 25.15
CA VAL A 372 -4.73 31.06 26.15
C VAL A 372 -3.85 30.03 25.44
N ASP A 373 -2.54 30.16 25.69
CA ASP A 373 -1.41 29.44 25.10
C ASP A 373 -1.02 29.87 23.68
N LYS A 374 -0.64 31.16 23.53
CA LYS A 374 0.26 31.56 22.45
C LYS A 374 1.57 30.75 22.60
N PRO A 375 2.01 30.00 21.58
CA PRO A 375 3.40 29.56 21.53
C PRO A 375 4.27 30.81 21.60
N THR A 376 4.96 30.98 22.71
CA THR A 376 5.99 32.01 22.84
C THR A 376 7.18 31.53 22.03
N GLY A 377 7.43 32.16 20.90
CA GLY A 377 8.62 31.83 20.12
C GLY A 377 8.56 32.40 18.71
N ASN A 378 9.37 33.43 18.47
CA ASN A 378 10.01 33.68 17.19
C ASN A 378 10.95 32.51 16.83
N GLU A 379 10.43 31.29 16.79
CA GLU A 379 11.15 30.16 16.20
C GLU A 379 10.85 30.18 14.71
N ALA A 380 11.91 30.26 13.92
CA ALA A 380 11.82 30.33 12.47
C ALA A 380 10.88 29.22 11.97
N VAL A 381 9.85 29.61 11.21
CA VAL A 381 8.99 28.66 10.50
C VAL A 381 9.92 27.75 9.69
N GLN A 382 10.02 26.49 10.09
CA GLN A 382 10.82 25.53 9.34
C GLN A 382 10.11 25.31 8.00
N LEU A 383 10.75 25.80 6.95
CA LEU A 383 10.23 25.66 5.59
C LEU A 383 10.18 24.20 5.24
N ALA A 384 9.14 23.84 4.48
CA ALA A 384 9.07 22.54 3.89
C ALA A 384 10.28 22.37 2.98
N SER A 385 11.22 21.50 3.38
CA SER A 385 12.29 21.07 2.49
C SER A 385 11.72 20.04 1.53
N LEU A 386 12.16 20.07 0.27
CA LEU A 386 11.92 18.97 -0.66
C LEU A 386 12.61 17.73 -0.08
N SER A 387 11.84 16.93 0.64
CA SER A 387 12.17 15.53 0.81
C SER A 387 11.26 14.79 -0.15
N THR A 388 11.84 14.31 -1.25
CA THR A 388 11.19 13.22 -1.99
C THR A 388 10.91 12.12 -0.96
N PRO A 389 9.70 11.52 -0.94
CA PRO A 389 9.48 10.33 -0.16
C PRO A 389 10.66 9.39 -0.44
N VAL A 390 11.33 8.90 0.61
CA VAL A 390 12.49 8.00 0.47
C VAL A 390 12.10 6.92 -0.54
N GLY A 391 12.71 6.92 -1.73
CA GLY A 391 12.23 6.12 -2.86
C GLY A 391 12.31 6.86 -4.20
N ALA A 392 11.87 8.12 -4.25
CA ALA A 392 11.90 8.91 -5.48
C ALA A 392 13.31 9.42 -5.81
N LEU A 393 14.06 8.57 -6.51
CA LEU A 393 15.33 8.80 -7.20
C LEU A 393 16.35 9.64 -6.42
N ASP A 394 17.06 9.01 -5.47
CA ASP A 394 18.45 9.42 -5.21
C ASP A 394 19.30 8.33 -4.52
N LYS A 395 20.59 8.35 -4.88
CA LYS A 395 21.69 7.58 -4.26
C LYS A 395 21.68 7.75 -2.74
N PRO A 396 22.15 6.77 -1.94
CA PRO A 396 22.12 6.89 -0.49
C PRO A 396 23.00 8.06 -0.04
N ALA A 397 22.35 9.13 0.43
CA ALA A 397 22.95 10.07 1.35
C ALA A 397 23.19 9.33 2.67
N ALA A 398 24.46 9.30 3.09
CA ALA A 398 24.85 8.67 4.34
C ALA A 398 24.10 9.31 5.53
N PRO A 399 23.53 8.51 6.45
CA PRO A 399 22.87 9.07 7.62
C PRO A 399 23.90 9.75 8.53
N LYS A 400 23.66 11.01 8.87
CA LYS A 400 24.37 11.73 9.93
C LYS A 400 24.01 11.06 11.27
N SER A 401 25.04 10.51 11.91
CA SER A 401 24.99 9.79 13.18
C SER A 401 24.62 10.71 14.35
N ALA A 402 23.74 10.21 15.23
CA ALA A 402 23.83 10.50 16.66
C ALA A 402 24.83 9.50 17.28
N ALA A 403 25.78 10.03 18.03
CA ALA A 403 26.98 9.35 18.48
C ALA A 403 26.71 8.34 19.61
N ARG A 404 27.27 7.13 19.48
CA ARG A 404 27.72 6.33 20.63
C ARG A 404 29.16 5.93 20.39
N THR A 405 30.03 6.52 21.20
CA THR A 405 31.48 6.35 21.30
C THR A 405 31.86 4.89 21.47
N LEU A 406 32.84 4.40 20.70
CA LEU A 406 33.86 3.39 21.03
C LEU A 406 34.89 3.37 19.85
N PRO A 407 36.15 2.96 20.06
CA PRO A 407 37.31 3.76 19.67
C PRO A 407 37.90 3.44 18.29
N THR A 408 38.57 4.48 17.80
CA THR A 408 39.40 4.64 16.61
C THR A 408 40.37 3.50 16.34
N THR A 409 40.40 3.01 15.10
CA THR A 409 41.67 2.75 14.39
C THR A 409 41.49 2.76 12.86
N ALA A 410 42.37 3.54 12.24
CA ALA A 410 42.82 3.48 10.84
C ALA A 410 41.85 3.90 9.72
N ALA A 411 41.95 5.19 9.37
CA ALA A 411 41.84 5.63 7.99
C ALA A 411 43.05 5.14 7.17
N ARG A 412 42.82 4.50 6.01
CA ARG A 412 43.60 4.71 4.76
C ARG A 412 43.03 3.93 3.57
N SER A 413 43.02 4.64 2.44
CA SER A 413 43.12 4.18 1.04
C SER A 413 41.83 4.14 0.21
N ALA A 414 41.64 5.25 -0.52
CA ALA A 414 41.15 5.23 -1.90
C ALA A 414 41.97 4.21 -2.74
N ASN A 415 41.32 3.57 -3.73
CA ASN A 415 41.82 2.50 -4.61
C ASN A 415 41.87 1.06 -4.07
N ALA A 416 40.86 0.62 -3.31
CA ALA A 416 40.62 -0.81 -3.12
C ALA A 416 39.65 -1.34 -4.20
N ARG A 417 40.11 -2.24 -5.07
CA ARG A 417 39.19 -3.13 -5.82
C ARG A 417 38.23 -3.76 -4.79
N PRO A 418 36.92 -3.86 -5.06
CA PRO A 418 36.01 -4.49 -4.12
C PRO A 418 36.60 -5.86 -3.76
N ASN A 419 36.78 -6.12 -2.47
CA ASN A 419 37.20 -7.45 -2.03
C ASN A 419 36.10 -8.40 -2.50
N VAL A 420 36.39 -9.33 -3.40
CA VAL A 420 35.37 -10.22 -3.99
C VAL A 420 35.60 -11.62 -3.44
N ARG A 421 34.54 -12.23 -2.89
CA ARG A 421 34.51 -13.63 -2.47
C ARG A 421 33.63 -14.43 -3.42
N THR A 422 33.76 -15.75 -3.33
CA THR A 422 32.92 -16.68 -4.10
C THR A 422 31.94 -17.37 -3.17
N HIS A 423 30.65 -17.27 -3.49
CA HIS A 423 29.55 -17.98 -2.84
C HIS A 423 29.13 -19.17 -3.72
N LYS A 424 28.97 -20.36 -3.14
CA LYS A 424 28.40 -21.51 -3.85
C LYS A 424 26.88 -21.46 -3.71
N VAL A 425 26.17 -21.26 -4.81
CA VAL A 425 24.71 -21.15 -4.85
C VAL A 425 24.07 -22.44 -4.32
N GLY A 426 23.34 -22.35 -3.21
CA GLY A 426 22.57 -23.43 -2.62
C GLY A 426 21.15 -23.54 -3.18
N ALA A 427 20.41 -24.56 -2.77
CA ALA A 427 18.98 -24.65 -3.07
C ALA A 427 18.23 -23.51 -2.36
N GLY A 428 17.43 -22.75 -3.09
CA GLY A 428 16.71 -21.57 -2.56
C GLY A 428 17.48 -20.25 -2.64
N ASP A 429 18.75 -20.26 -3.06
CA ASP A 429 19.49 -19.02 -3.31
C ASP A 429 18.97 -18.32 -4.57
N THR A 430 18.66 -17.03 -4.41
CA THR A 430 18.32 -16.13 -5.51
C THR A 430 19.30 -14.96 -5.50
N LEU A 431 19.42 -14.22 -6.62
CA LEU A 431 20.21 -12.99 -6.59
C LEU A 431 19.73 -12.01 -5.52
N PHE A 432 18.44 -12.05 -5.20
CA PHE A 432 17.84 -11.25 -4.15
C PHE A 432 18.31 -11.69 -2.75
N SER A 433 18.19 -12.98 -2.41
CA SER A 433 18.61 -13.48 -1.09
C SER A 433 20.11 -13.29 -0.87
N LEU A 434 20.92 -13.42 -1.93
CA LEU A 434 22.36 -13.18 -1.87
C LEU A 434 22.72 -11.69 -1.81
N ALA A 435 21.99 -10.82 -2.52
CA ALA A 435 22.19 -9.37 -2.42
C ALA A 435 21.97 -8.88 -0.98
N LYS A 436 20.90 -9.35 -0.35
CA LYS A 436 20.58 -9.09 1.07
C LYS A 436 21.66 -9.65 2.00
N ARG A 437 22.07 -10.91 1.82
CA ARG A 437 23.10 -11.57 2.65
C ARG A 437 24.45 -10.85 2.64
N TYR A 438 24.85 -10.31 1.49
CA TYR A 438 26.15 -9.68 1.30
C TYR A 438 26.13 -8.15 1.36
N GLY A 439 24.98 -7.54 1.66
CA GLY A 439 24.85 -6.08 1.79
C GLY A 439 25.09 -5.34 0.47
N THR A 440 24.51 -5.85 -0.62
CA THR A 440 24.65 -5.29 -1.97
C THR A 440 23.29 -5.29 -2.69
N THR A 441 23.24 -4.90 -3.97
CA THR A 441 22.01 -4.92 -4.78
C THR A 441 22.04 -6.05 -5.79
N VAL A 442 20.86 -6.46 -6.28
CA VAL A 442 20.75 -7.46 -7.37
C VAL A 442 21.52 -6.98 -8.60
N ASP A 443 21.39 -5.70 -8.97
CA ASP A 443 22.10 -5.13 -10.13
C ASP A 443 23.62 -5.11 -9.94
N ALA A 444 24.09 -4.83 -8.72
CA ALA A 444 25.52 -4.91 -8.41
C ALA A 444 26.03 -6.36 -8.48
N LEU A 445 25.27 -7.36 -8.02
CA LEU A 445 25.61 -8.76 -8.18
C LEU A 445 25.59 -9.21 -9.64
N ARG A 446 24.62 -8.74 -10.43
CA ARG A 446 24.55 -9.03 -11.86
C ARG A 446 25.75 -8.46 -12.59
N ALA A 447 26.08 -7.19 -12.35
CA ALA A 447 27.24 -6.53 -12.91
C ALA A 447 28.55 -7.24 -12.49
N LEU A 448 28.65 -7.65 -11.22
CA LEU A 448 29.84 -8.35 -10.69
C LEU A 448 30.05 -9.74 -11.33
N ASN A 449 28.98 -10.37 -11.83
CA ASN A 449 28.97 -11.73 -12.38
C ASN A 449 28.64 -11.79 -13.87
N ASN A 450 28.53 -10.64 -14.55
CA ASN A 450 28.10 -10.53 -15.95
C ASN A 450 26.78 -11.30 -16.26
N LEU A 451 25.84 -11.29 -15.32
CA LEU A 451 24.56 -12.01 -15.46
C LEU A 451 23.54 -11.17 -16.23
N LYS A 452 23.04 -11.74 -17.33
CA LYS A 452 22.02 -11.12 -18.18
C LYS A 452 20.61 -11.20 -17.60
N GLY A 453 20.37 -12.03 -16.58
CA GLY A 453 19.08 -12.19 -15.91
C GLY A 453 19.23 -12.70 -14.48
N ASN A 454 18.11 -13.10 -13.86
CA ASN A 454 18.05 -13.40 -12.43
C ASN A 454 18.21 -14.88 -12.07
N ASN A 455 18.38 -15.75 -13.06
CA ASN A 455 18.45 -17.19 -12.85
C ASN A 455 19.83 -17.61 -12.33
N LEU A 456 19.85 -18.21 -11.15
CA LEU A 456 21.03 -18.85 -10.60
C LEU A 456 20.93 -20.37 -10.73
N LYS A 457 22.02 -21.03 -11.12
CA LYS A 457 22.10 -22.49 -11.15
C LYS A 457 22.61 -22.98 -9.80
N VAL A 458 21.85 -23.86 -9.14
CA VAL A 458 22.29 -24.50 -7.89
C VAL A 458 23.63 -25.20 -8.13
N GLY A 459 24.58 -25.00 -7.22
CA GLY A 459 25.95 -25.48 -7.29
C GLY A 459 26.93 -24.56 -8.03
N SER A 460 26.44 -23.52 -8.73
CA SER A 460 27.32 -22.55 -9.41
C SER A 460 28.02 -21.61 -8.42
N GLN A 461 29.15 -21.06 -8.85
CA GLN A 461 29.92 -20.09 -8.09
C GLN A 461 29.51 -18.66 -8.47
N LEU A 462 29.09 -17.88 -7.49
CA LEU A 462 28.71 -16.48 -7.64
C LEU A 462 29.73 -15.58 -6.91
N ARG A 463 30.28 -14.61 -7.62
CA ARG A 463 31.13 -13.54 -7.06
C ARG A 463 30.26 -12.59 -6.23
N VAL A 464 30.64 -12.36 -4.98
CA VAL A 464 29.90 -11.50 -4.04
C VAL A 464 30.86 -10.52 -3.37
N PRO A 465 30.38 -9.33 -2.94
CA PRO A 465 31.19 -8.40 -2.17
C PRO A 465 31.65 -9.03 -0.84
N GLY A 466 32.93 -8.84 -0.53
CA GLY A 466 33.61 -9.35 0.65
C GLY A 466 33.27 -8.50 1.87
N THR A 467 32.07 -8.69 2.40
CA THR A 467 31.68 -8.23 3.72
C THR A 467 32.09 -9.29 4.77
N GLY A 468 32.25 -8.88 6.03
CA GLY A 468 32.80 -9.73 7.12
C GLY A 468 31.96 -10.98 7.47
N THR A 469 30.86 -11.22 6.79
CA THR A 469 29.99 -12.40 6.92
C THR A 469 30.70 -13.64 6.35
N ARG A 470 30.92 -14.65 7.21
CA ARG A 470 31.41 -15.98 6.78
C ARG A 470 30.26 -16.76 6.14
N GLY A 471 30.56 -17.37 4.99
CA GLY A 471 29.65 -18.17 4.16
C GLY A 471 29.34 -19.50 4.79
#